data_AF-A0A8R2QV15-F1
#
_entry.id   AF-A0A8R2QV15-F1
#
_cell.length_a   1.000
_cell.length_b   1.000
_cell.length_c   1.000
_cell.angle_alpha   90.00
_cell.angle_beta   90.00
_cell.angle_gamma   90.00
#
_symmetry.space_group_name_H-M   'P 1'
#
loop_
_entity.id
_entity.type
_entity.pdbx_description
1 polymer ?
#
loop_
_entity_poly.entity_id
_entity_poly.type
_entity_poly.pdbx_seq_one_letter_code
_entity_poly.pdbx_strand_id
1 'polypeptide(L)'
;MSTQSKTMPTLDLKVYIKIVAAVFSISSATAFVMALLRLLNPDLYYLELMENRNLAIHYVISGLMILTSGIGFLNSCVVMNRPSAHNTGRNVTTWLLLDSMFEISRVVYVFVCEVVLRGRGPVQTYELLISAAQYLLDSFLYCQMILRH
;
A
#
# COMPACT_ATOMS: atom_id res chain seq x y z
N MET A 1 -23.57 9.36 -30.20
CA MET A 1 -22.63 8.25 -30.48
C MET A 1 -21.41 8.44 -29.60
N SER A 2 -21.31 7.71 -28.48
CA SER A 2 -20.11 7.70 -27.64
C SER A 2 -19.08 6.75 -28.25
N THR A 3 -18.03 7.30 -28.84
CA THR A 3 -16.86 6.54 -29.27
C THR A 3 -16.02 6.16 -28.05
N GLN A 4 -16.45 5.15 -27.30
CA GLN A 4 -15.58 4.44 -26.36
C GLN A 4 -14.90 3.28 -27.12
N SER A 5 -14.01 3.64 -28.05
CA SER A 5 -12.99 2.72 -28.53
C SER A 5 -11.91 2.63 -27.45
N LYS A 6 -11.99 1.57 -26.64
CA LYS A 6 -10.84 0.96 -25.96
C LYS A 6 -11.23 -0.49 -25.70
N THR A 7 -11.16 -1.31 -26.75
CA THR A 7 -10.93 -2.75 -26.59
C THR A 7 -9.59 -2.91 -25.87
N MET A 8 -9.61 -2.85 -24.54
CA MET A 8 -8.50 -3.31 -23.72
C MET A 8 -8.33 -4.81 -23.98
N PRO A 9 -7.09 -5.32 -24.03
CA PRO A 9 -6.86 -6.75 -24.21
C PRO A 9 -7.59 -7.50 -23.11
N THR A 10 -8.45 -8.44 -23.51
CA THR A 10 -9.17 -9.37 -22.64
C THR A 10 -8.18 -10.37 -22.07
N LEU A 11 -7.27 -9.90 -21.20
CA LEU A 11 -6.55 -10.77 -20.29
C LEU A 11 -7.59 -11.54 -19.48
N ASP A 12 -7.44 -12.86 -19.42
CA ASP A 12 -8.26 -13.69 -18.53
C ASP A 12 -8.25 -13.06 -17.14
N LEU A 13 -9.44 -12.80 -16.59
CA LEU A 13 -9.64 -12.17 -15.29
C LEU A 13 -8.78 -12.85 -14.21
N LYS A 14 -8.58 -14.17 -14.33
CA LYS A 14 -7.72 -14.96 -13.44
C LYS A 14 -6.25 -14.53 -13.49
N VAL A 15 -5.72 -14.29 -14.67
CA VAL A 15 -4.34 -13.81 -14.87
C VAL A 15 -4.23 -12.36 -14.41
N TYR A 16 -5.22 -11.54 -14.72
CA TYR A 16 -5.27 -10.15 -14.31
C TYR A 16 -5.24 -9.98 -12.79
N ILE A 17 -6.05 -10.74 -12.04
CA ILE A 17 -6.05 -10.74 -10.56
C ILE A 17 -4.65 -11.04 -10.00
N LYS A 18 -3.92 -12.00 -10.59
CA LYS A 18 -2.56 -12.35 -10.12
C LYS A 18 -1.55 -11.24 -10.39
N ILE A 19 -1.68 -10.55 -11.53
CA ILE A 19 -0.83 -9.40 -11.86
C ILE A 19 -1.10 -8.27 -10.85
N VAL A 20 -2.37 -7.96 -10.58
CA VAL A 20 -2.73 -6.93 -9.60
C VAL A 20 -2.22 -7.30 -8.20
N ALA A 21 -2.37 -8.56 -7.77
CA ALA A 21 -1.81 -9.03 -6.51
C ALA A 21 -0.28 -8.92 -6.44
N ALA A 22 0.43 -9.11 -7.56
CA ALA A 22 1.86 -8.87 -7.61
C ALA A 22 2.21 -7.38 -7.43
N VAL A 23 1.44 -6.47 -8.03
CA VAL A 23 1.64 -5.02 -7.83
C VAL A 23 1.37 -4.62 -6.38
N PHE A 24 0.28 -5.10 -5.79
CA PHE A 24 -0.07 -4.81 -4.39
C PHE A 24 0.95 -5.38 -3.41
N SER A 25 1.52 -6.56 -3.69
CA SER A 25 2.60 -7.11 -2.84
C SER A 25 3.86 -6.24 -2.90
N ILE A 26 4.24 -5.73 -4.07
CA ILE A 26 5.37 -4.78 -4.20
C ILE A 26 5.07 -3.48 -3.46
N SER A 27 3.85 -2.95 -3.57
CA SER A 27 3.41 -1.75 -2.84
C SER A 27 3.55 -1.95 -1.33
N SER A 28 2.99 -3.04 -0.80
CA SER A 28 3.11 -3.43 0.61
C SER A 28 4.55 -3.65 1.06
N ALA A 29 5.38 -4.34 0.27
CA ALA A 29 6.77 -4.59 0.60
C ALA A 29 7.59 -3.28 0.65
N THR A 30 7.31 -2.34 -0.25
CA THR A 30 7.98 -1.04 -0.26
C THR A 30 7.62 -0.25 0.99
N ALA A 31 6.33 -0.20 1.35
CA ALA A 31 5.87 0.46 2.56
C ALA A 31 6.47 -0.18 3.82
N PHE A 32 6.60 -1.51 3.84
CA PHE A 32 7.27 -2.24 4.93
C PHE A 32 8.73 -1.78 5.10
N VAL A 33 9.49 -1.75 4.00
CA VAL A 33 10.92 -1.37 4.03
C VAL A 33 11.09 0.09 4.47
N MET A 34 10.27 1.00 3.94
CA MET A 34 10.34 2.42 4.30
C MET A 34 9.95 2.66 5.76
N ALA A 35 8.88 2.01 6.24
CA ALA A 35 8.47 2.10 7.64
C ALA A 35 9.52 1.51 8.59
N LEU A 36 10.16 0.40 8.22
CA LEU A 36 11.24 -0.20 8.97
C LEU A 36 12.48 0.72 9.00
N LEU A 37 12.84 1.30 7.86
CA LEU A 37 13.95 2.25 7.76
C LEU A 37 13.69 3.47 8.65
N ARG A 38 12.46 4.01 8.64
CA ARG A 38 12.05 5.12 9.49
C ARG A 38 12.04 4.76 10.98
N LEU A 39 11.60 3.56 11.33
CA LEU A 39 11.60 3.05 12.71
C LEU A 39 13.02 2.94 13.27
N LEU A 40 13.96 2.43 12.46
CA LEU A 40 15.34 2.15 12.89
C LEU A 40 16.25 3.38 12.78
N ASN A 41 16.00 4.29 11.84
CA ASN A 41 16.83 5.45 11.56
C ASN A 41 15.97 6.72 11.44
N PRO A 42 15.35 7.18 12.56
CA PRO A 42 14.45 8.32 12.55
C PRO A 42 15.13 9.62 12.05
N ASP A 43 16.44 9.76 12.25
CA ASP A 43 17.22 10.94 11.83
C ASP A 43 17.25 11.15 10.31
N LEU A 44 16.96 10.12 9.52
CA LEU A 44 16.80 10.23 8.06
C LEU A 44 15.49 10.89 7.65
N TYR A 45 14.53 11.00 8.56
CA TYR A 45 13.15 11.44 8.31
C TYR A 45 12.75 12.66 9.15
N TYR A 46 13.36 12.85 10.31
CA TYR A 46 13.11 13.96 11.21
C TYR A 46 14.40 14.74 11.45
N LEU A 47 14.36 16.06 11.28
CA LEU A 47 15.50 16.94 11.59
C LEU A 47 15.52 17.37 13.05
N GLU A 48 14.35 17.43 13.68
CA GLU A 48 14.21 17.76 15.10
C GLU A 48 14.30 16.49 15.94
N LEU A 49 14.96 16.59 17.09
CA LEU A 49 15.08 15.47 18.02
C LEU A 49 13.68 15.06 18.51
N MET A 50 13.37 13.78 18.37
CA MET A 50 12.08 13.22 18.75
C MET A 50 12.04 12.99 20.26
N GLU A 51 11.38 13.87 20.99
CA GLU A 51 11.27 13.76 22.46
C GLU A 51 9.87 13.30 22.91
N ASN A 52 9.87 12.54 24.02
CA ASN A 52 8.68 12.19 24.81
C ASN A 52 7.50 11.69 23.94
N ARG A 53 6.47 12.52 23.78
CA ARG A 53 5.24 12.21 23.07
C ARG A 53 5.46 11.91 21.59
N ASN A 54 6.33 12.68 20.93
CA ASN A 54 6.56 12.52 19.49
C ASN A 54 7.29 11.21 19.20
N LEU A 55 8.21 10.83 20.08
CA LEU A 55 8.89 9.54 20.03
C LEU A 55 7.91 8.38 20.20
N ALA A 56 7.00 8.47 21.17
CA ALA A 56 5.98 7.45 21.38
C ALA A 56 5.05 7.30 20.17
N ILE A 57 4.56 8.42 19.62
CA ILE A 57 3.71 8.43 18.42
C ILE A 57 4.46 7.79 17.24
N HIS A 58 5.73 8.11 17.05
CA HIS A 58 6.55 7.55 15.99
C HIS A 58 6.70 6.02 16.06
N TYR A 59 7.03 5.50 17.24
CA TYR A 59 7.16 4.06 17.42
C TYR A 59 5.83 3.34 17.20
N VAL A 60 4.73 3.90 17.70
CA VAL A 60 3.39 3.32 17.50
C VAL A 60 3.00 3.33 16.03
N ILE A 61 3.09 4.48 15.35
CA ILE A 61 2.61 4.59 13.97
C ILE A 61 3.50 3.80 12.99
N SER A 62 4.82 3.82 13.20
CA SER A 62 5.75 3.07 12.34
C SER A 62 5.62 1.56 12.59
N GLY A 63 5.44 1.13 13.84
CA GLY A 63 5.16 -0.26 14.17
C GLY A 63 3.85 -0.77 13.56
N LEU A 64 2.78 0.03 13.65
CA LEU A 64 1.51 -0.30 12.98
C LEU A 64 1.65 -0.39 11.46
N MET A 65 2.43 0.51 10.85
CA MET A 65 2.68 0.47 9.41
C MET A 65 3.45 -0.80 9.01
N ILE A 66 4.45 -1.21 9.78
CA ILE A 66 5.20 -2.46 9.54
C ILE A 66 4.26 -3.66 9.61
N LEU A 67 3.42 -3.75 10.64
CA LEU A 67 2.47 -4.85 10.80
C LEU A 67 1.45 -4.91 9.65
N THR A 68 0.82 -3.77 9.35
CA THR A 68 -0.19 -3.68 8.28
C THR A 68 0.41 -3.96 6.91
N SER A 69 1.64 -3.49 6.63
CA SER A 69 2.38 -3.80 5.40
C SER A 69 2.71 -5.29 5.30
N GLY A 70 3.11 -5.93 6.41
CA GLY A 70 3.35 -7.37 6.45
C GLY A 70 2.08 -8.17 6.15
N ILE A 71 0.94 -7.76 6.71
CA ILE A 71 -0.36 -8.36 6.43
C ILE A 71 -0.75 -8.15 4.96
N GLY A 72 -0.62 -6.94 4.41
CA GLY A 72 -0.90 -6.63 3.01
C GLY A 72 -0.05 -7.45 2.05
N PHE A 73 1.25 -7.58 2.34
CA PHE A 73 2.17 -8.42 1.57
C PHE A 73 1.75 -9.88 1.57
N LEU A 74 1.47 -10.46 2.75
CA LEU A 74 1.04 -11.85 2.87
C LEU A 74 -0.31 -12.08 2.19
N ASN A 75 -1.27 -11.17 2.35
CA ASN A 75 -2.58 -11.22 1.72
C ASN A 75 -2.45 -11.32 0.18
N SER A 76 -1.61 -10.47 -0.41
CA SER A 76 -1.34 -10.47 -1.84
C SER A 76 -0.56 -11.72 -2.31
N CYS A 77 0.42 -12.18 -1.52
CA CYS A 77 1.12 -13.45 -1.79
C CYS A 77 0.19 -14.66 -1.80
N VAL A 78 -0.78 -14.70 -0.87
CA VAL A 78 -1.79 -15.78 -0.82
C VAL A 78 -2.62 -15.80 -2.10
N VAL A 79 -3.04 -14.64 -2.62
CA VAL A 79 -3.83 -14.56 -3.86
C VAL A 79 -3.02 -14.95 -5.09
N MET A 80 -1.74 -14.59 -5.16
CA MET A 80 -0.83 -15.01 -6.23
C MET A 80 -0.67 -16.53 -6.30
N ASN A 81 -0.49 -17.17 -5.14
CA ASN A 81 -0.22 -18.60 -5.01
C ASN A 81 -1.48 -19.47 -4.97
N ARG A 82 -2.66 -18.88 -4.75
CA ARG A 82 -3.94 -19.60 -4.75
C ARG A 82 -4.25 -20.16 -6.16
N PRO A 83 -4.86 -21.36 -6.25
CA PRO A 83 -5.40 -21.86 -7.51
C PRO A 83 -6.43 -20.89 -8.09
N SER A 84 -6.36 -20.63 -9.39
CA SER A 84 -7.23 -19.66 -10.07
C SER A 84 -8.73 -20.00 -9.98
N ALA A 85 -9.08 -21.26 -9.72
CA ALA A 85 -10.46 -21.71 -9.48
C ALA A 85 -11.05 -21.19 -8.15
N HIS A 86 -10.20 -20.74 -7.22
CA HIS A 86 -10.61 -20.17 -5.93
C HIS A 86 -10.51 -18.64 -5.91
N ASN A 87 -10.10 -18.01 -7.00
CA ASN A 87 -10.20 -16.54 -7.19
C ASN A 87 -11.61 -16.20 -7.67
N THR A 88 -12.59 -16.53 -6.85
CA THR A 88 -14.02 -16.28 -7.07
C THR A 88 -14.47 -15.05 -6.29
N GLY A 89 -15.63 -14.48 -6.65
CA GLY A 89 -16.12 -13.18 -6.18
C GLY A 89 -15.89 -12.90 -4.69
N ARG A 90 -16.35 -13.78 -3.79
CA ARG A 90 -16.18 -13.59 -2.33
C ARG A 90 -14.70 -13.48 -1.90
N ASN A 91 -13.84 -14.32 -2.46
CA ASN A 91 -12.42 -14.33 -2.13
C ASN A 91 -11.69 -13.09 -2.66
N VAL A 92 -12.07 -12.64 -3.85
CA VAL A 92 -11.56 -11.38 -4.45
C VAL A 92 -12.03 -10.18 -3.62
N THR A 93 -13.30 -10.14 -3.22
CA THR A 93 -13.83 -9.07 -2.35
C THR A 93 -13.11 -9.02 -1.00
N THR A 94 -12.89 -10.15 -0.34
CA THR A 94 -12.16 -10.17 0.94
C THR A 94 -10.72 -9.72 0.77
N TRP A 95 -10.03 -10.18 -0.28
CA TRP A 95 -8.67 -9.74 -0.59
C TRP A 95 -8.61 -8.22 -0.77
N LEU A 96 -9.53 -7.66 -1.56
CA LEU A 96 -9.59 -6.23 -1.82
C LEU A 96 -9.94 -5.40 -0.59
N LEU A 97 -10.81 -5.93 0.28
CA LEU A 97 -11.13 -5.25 1.52
C LEU A 97 -9.92 -5.16 2.43
N LEU A 98 -9.17 -6.26 2.60
CA LEU A 98 -7.94 -6.27 3.38
C LEU A 98 -6.87 -5.35 2.79
N ASP A 99 -6.73 -5.34 1.47
CA ASP A 99 -5.77 -4.45 0.80
C ASP A 99 -6.19 -2.98 0.94
N SER A 100 -7.49 -2.67 0.89
CA SER A 100 -8.00 -1.31 1.12
C SER A 100 -7.78 -0.83 2.56
N MET A 101 -7.82 -1.74 3.53
CA MET A 101 -7.46 -1.43 4.93
C MET A 101 -5.97 -1.11 5.07
N PHE A 102 -5.10 -1.82 4.34
CA PHE A 102 -3.67 -1.48 4.25
C PHE A 102 -3.49 -0.08 3.66
N GLU A 103 -4.19 0.23 2.57
CA GLU A 103 -4.13 1.55 1.93
C GLU A 103 -4.55 2.70 2.85
N ILE A 104 -5.65 2.53 3.58
CA ILE A 104 -6.10 3.50 4.57
C ILE A 104 -5.04 3.66 5.67
N SER A 105 -4.46 2.55 6.14
CA SER A 105 -3.40 2.57 7.15
C SER A 105 -2.16 3.34 6.66
N ARG A 106 -1.79 3.17 5.39
CA ARG A 106 -0.69 3.92 4.74
C ARG A 106 -0.98 5.42 4.70
N VAL A 107 -2.19 5.83 4.34
CA VAL A 107 -2.58 7.25 4.33
C VAL A 107 -2.50 7.85 5.74
N VAL A 108 -3.01 7.14 6.75
CA VAL A 108 -2.94 7.58 8.16
C VAL A 108 -1.48 7.66 8.62
N TYR A 109 -0.67 6.67 8.29
CA TYR A 109 0.77 6.66 8.59
C TYR A 109 1.48 7.89 8.03
N VAL A 110 1.35 8.13 6.72
CA VAL A 110 1.95 9.29 6.07
C VAL A 110 1.43 10.59 6.69
N PHE A 111 0.13 10.72 6.94
CA PHE A 111 -0.44 11.90 7.56
C PHE A 111 0.17 12.20 8.94
N VAL A 112 0.25 11.19 9.82
CA VAL A 112 0.84 11.35 11.15
C VAL A 112 2.33 11.69 11.04
N CYS A 113 3.06 10.99 10.20
CA CYS A 113 4.48 11.20 9.98
C CYS A 113 4.82 12.59 9.43
N GLU A 114 4.02 13.10 8.50
CA GLU A 114 4.31 14.35 7.82
C GLU A 114 3.68 15.57 8.50
N VAL A 115 2.43 15.46 8.95
CA VAL A 115 1.69 16.60 9.50
C VAL A 115 1.85 16.69 11.01
N VAL A 116 1.76 15.58 11.73
CA VAL A 116 1.83 15.57 13.20
C VAL A 116 3.27 15.61 13.69
N LEU A 117 4.13 14.75 13.12
CA LEU A 117 5.54 14.63 13.50
C LEU A 117 6.47 15.54 12.68
N ARG A 118 5.95 16.23 11.66
CA ARG A 118 6.70 17.21 10.84
C ARG A 118 7.97 16.62 10.21
N GLY A 119 7.82 15.51 9.49
CA GLY A 119 8.89 14.93 8.69
C GLY A 119 9.56 15.96 7.77
N ARG A 120 10.87 16.14 7.90
CA ARG A 120 11.69 17.09 7.10
C ARG A 120 13.06 16.55 6.73
N GLY A 121 13.31 15.27 7.00
CA GLY A 121 14.59 14.62 6.73
C GLY A 121 14.84 14.36 5.24
N PRO A 122 16.08 14.00 4.87
CA PRO A 122 16.45 13.78 3.48
C PRO A 122 15.70 12.64 2.79
N VAL A 123 15.28 11.60 3.54
CA VAL A 123 14.58 10.43 2.99
C VAL A 123 13.05 10.61 2.97
N GLN A 124 12.53 11.58 3.74
CA GLN A 124 11.10 11.85 3.84
C GLN A 124 10.46 12.16 2.49
N THR A 125 11.11 12.97 1.65
CA THR A 125 10.53 13.36 0.36
C THR A 125 10.42 12.16 -0.59
N TYR A 126 11.40 11.26 -0.57
CA TYR A 126 11.36 10.03 -1.36
C TYR A 126 10.22 9.11 -0.90
N GLU A 127 10.05 8.94 0.42
CA GLU A 127 8.95 8.16 0.96
C GLU A 127 7.58 8.72 0.55
N LEU A 128 7.42 10.04 0.61
CA LEU A 128 6.17 10.69 0.23
C LEU A 128 5.86 10.50 -1.25
N LEU A 129 6.86 10.69 -2.12
CA LEU A 129 6.70 10.50 -3.57
C LEU A 129 6.37 9.05 -3.93
N ILE A 130 7.08 8.10 -3.33
CA ILE A 130 6.83 6.67 -3.54
C ILE A 130 5.42 6.30 -3.04
N SER A 131 5.05 6.74 -1.83
CA SER A 131 3.73 6.47 -1.26
C SER A 131 2.61 7.07 -2.11
N ALA A 132 2.79 8.29 -2.62
CA ALA A 132 1.81 8.94 -3.48
C ALA A 132 1.68 8.21 -4.84
N ALA A 133 2.80 7.85 -5.47
CA ALA A 133 2.80 7.14 -6.74
C ALA A 133 2.14 5.75 -6.60
N GLN A 134 2.46 5.03 -5.53
CA GLN A 134 1.86 3.74 -5.24
C GLN A 134 0.38 3.87 -4.92
N TYR A 135 -0.03 4.85 -4.10
CA TYR A 135 -1.44 5.08 -3.80
C TYR A 135 -2.28 5.35 -5.06
N LEU A 136 -1.75 6.17 -5.99
CA LEU A 136 -2.41 6.45 -7.27
C LEU A 136 -2.49 5.20 -8.16
N LEU A 137 -1.40 4.42 -8.23
CA LEU A 137 -1.37 3.19 -9.00
C LEU A 137 -2.34 2.15 -8.44
N ASP A 138 -2.32 1.95 -7.13
CA ASP A 138 -3.18 0.98 -6.44
C ASP A 138 -4.64 1.39 -6.64
N SER A 139 -4.98 2.66 -6.40
CA SER A 139 -6.32 3.22 -6.65
C SER A 139 -6.80 3.03 -8.10
N PHE A 140 -5.91 3.24 -9.07
CA PHE A 140 -6.24 2.98 -10.48
C PHE A 140 -6.56 1.50 -10.72
N LEU A 141 -5.75 0.58 -10.18
CA LEU A 141 -5.97 -0.85 -10.31
C LEU A 141 -7.28 -1.28 -9.62
N TYR A 142 -7.59 -0.74 -8.45
CA TYR A 142 -8.88 -0.92 -7.77
C TYR A 142 -10.05 -0.56 -8.68
N CYS A 143 -10.05 0.65 -9.24
CA CYS A 143 -11.10 1.09 -10.15
C CYS A 143 -11.23 0.15 -11.36
N GLN A 144 -10.11 -0.27 -11.95
CA GLN A 144 -10.12 -1.20 -13.08
C GLN A 144 -10.66 -2.59 -12.69
N MET A 145 -10.37 -3.07 -11.48
CA MET A 145 -10.89 -4.35 -11.02
C MET A 145 -12.39 -4.31 -10.74
N ILE A 146 -12.88 -3.24 -10.12
CA ILE A 146 -14.32 -3.04 -9.86
C ILE A 146 -15.08 -2.93 -11.18
N LEU A 147 -14.55 -2.20 -12.17
CA LEU A 147 -15.20 -2.04 -13.48
C LEU A 147 -15.23 -3.34 -14.32
N ARG A 148 -14.39 -4.33 -14.00
CA ARG A 148 -14.32 -5.62 -14.69
C ARG A 148 -15.14 -6.72 -14.02
N HIS A 149 -15.69 -6.45 -12.83
CA HIS A 149 -16.51 -7.37 -12.04
C HIS A 149 -17.97 -6.93 -12.03
#